data_AF-A0AB39XGH0-F1
#
_entry.id   AF-A0AB39XGH0-F1
#
_cell.length_a   1.000
_cell.length_b   1.000
_cell.length_c   1.000
_cell.angle_alpha   90.00
_cell.angle_beta   90.00
_cell.angle_gamma   90.00
#
_symmetry.space_group_name_H-M   'P 1'
#
loop_
_entity.id
_entity.type
_entity.pdbx_description
1 polymer ?
#
loop_
_entity_poly.entity_id
_entity_poly.type
_entity_poly.pdbx_seq_one_letter_code
_entity_poly.pdbx_strand_id
1 'polypeptide(L)'
;MSKWVDENYINRLSPDQLRRELQDALDFQYELLDAMKNQVELPSPYVLKCLDHGASWPEDKAIGNMLQPKHGLDVVPPVSECESAAGLWWRILQGLKAERP
;
A
#
# COMPACT_ATOMS: atom_id res chain seq x y z
N MET A 1 14.34 -16.21 -17.73
CA MET A 1 14.70 -15.10 -18.63
C MET A 1 14.82 -13.86 -17.77
N SER A 2 16.05 -13.46 -17.42
CA SER A 2 16.31 -12.27 -16.61
C SER A 2 16.00 -11.04 -17.46
N LYS A 3 14.98 -10.26 -17.06
CA LYS A 3 14.65 -9.01 -17.73
C LYS A 3 15.71 -7.97 -17.36
N TRP A 4 16.53 -7.60 -18.34
CA TRP A 4 17.17 -6.30 -18.52
C TRP A 4 17.74 -5.65 -17.24
N VAL A 5 18.97 -6.02 -16.88
CA VAL A 5 19.84 -5.03 -16.24
C VAL A 5 20.18 -4.03 -17.35
N ASP A 6 19.68 -2.79 -17.24
CA ASP A 6 20.10 -1.72 -18.13
C ASP A 6 21.60 -1.50 -17.90
N GLU A 7 22.43 -1.96 -18.84
CA GLU A 7 23.88 -1.84 -18.78
C GLU A 7 24.35 -0.37 -18.73
N ASN A 8 23.44 0.57 -19.01
CA ASN A 8 23.68 2.02 -18.93
C ASN A 8 23.07 2.68 -17.69
N TYR A 9 22.55 1.91 -16.72
CA TYR A 9 22.05 2.49 -15.48
C TYR A 9 23.18 3.13 -14.67
N ILE A 10 23.26 4.46 -14.73
CA ILE A 10 24.12 5.25 -13.85
C ILE A 10 23.26 5.73 -12.69
N ASN A 11 23.49 5.17 -11.51
CA ASN A 11 22.86 5.63 -10.29
C ASN A 11 23.27 7.09 -10.01
N ARG A 12 22.31 8.01 -10.08
CA ARG A 12 22.54 9.46 -9.86
C ARG A 12 22.34 9.88 -8.42
N LEU A 13 21.96 8.94 -7.54
CA LEU A 13 21.68 9.22 -6.15
C LEU A 13 22.97 9.23 -5.35
N SER A 14 23.07 10.20 -4.44
CA SER A 14 24.08 10.19 -3.40
C SER A 14 23.90 8.98 -2.47
N PRO A 15 24.95 8.53 -1.77
CA PRO A 15 24.83 7.46 -0.78
C PRO A 15 23.72 7.68 0.26
N ASP A 16 23.47 8.93 0.67
CA ASP A 16 22.41 9.24 1.63
C ASP A 16 21.01 9.14 1.03
N GLN A 17 20.86 9.49 -0.25
CA GLN A 17 19.60 9.25 -0.96
C GLN A 17 19.33 7.76 -1.11
N LEU A 18 20.36 6.96 -1.41
CA LEU A 18 20.22 5.50 -1.49
C LEU A 18 19.85 4.87 -0.16
N ARG A 19 20.47 5.33 0.94
CA ARG A 19 20.11 4.86 2.28
C ARG A 19 18.65 5.18 2.63
N ARG A 20 18.18 6.37 2.26
CA ARG A 20 16.78 6.76 2.48
C ARG A 20 15.82 5.89 1.66
N GLU A 21 16.07 5.70 0.37
CA GLU A 21 15.21 4.83 -0.45
C GLU A 21 15.20 3.38 0.04
N LEU A 22 16.36 2.87 0.48
CA LEU A 22 16.43 1.53 1.06
C LEU A 22 15.64 1.46 2.38
N GLN A 23 15.76 2.47 3.24
CA GLN A 23 15.03 2.52 4.50
C GLN A 23 13.53 2.60 4.25
N ASP A 24 13.08 3.49 3.36
CA ASP A 24 11.67 3.63 2.98
C ASP A 24 11.11 2.30 2.46
N ALA A 25 11.84 1.61 1.59
CA ALA A 25 11.42 0.31 1.07
C ALA A 25 11.31 -0.77 2.16
N LEU A 26 12.22 -0.77 3.13
CA LEU A 26 12.18 -1.69 4.27
C LEU A 26 11.03 -1.36 5.22
N ASP A 27 10.82 -0.07 5.52
CA ASP A 27 9.74 0.40 6.40
C ASP A 27 8.38 -0.01 5.82
N PHE A 28 8.17 0.21 4.51
CA PHE A 28 6.96 -0.26 3.83
C PHE A 28 6.78 -1.78 3.94
N GLN A 29 7.82 -2.57 3.68
CA GLN A 29 7.72 -4.04 3.74
C GLN A 29 7.35 -4.53 5.14
N TYR A 30 8.00 -3.99 6.18
CA TYR A 30 7.74 -4.41 7.55
C TYR A 30 6.35 -3.95 8.03
N GLU A 31 5.94 -2.72 7.73
CA GLU A 31 4.60 -2.23 8.07
C GLU A 31 3.51 -3.04 7.37
N LEU A 32 3.70 -3.35 6.08
CA LEU A 32 2.73 -4.17 5.33
C LEU A 32 2.61 -5.58 5.93
N LEU A 33 3.73 -6.23 6.24
CA LEU A 33 3.74 -7.55 6.85
C LEU A 33 3.08 -7.54 8.23
N ASP A 34 3.34 -6.53 9.05
CA ASP A 34 2.71 -6.38 10.36
C ASP A 34 1.19 -6.16 10.23
N ALA A 35 0.77 -5.27 9.32
CA ALA A 35 -0.63 -5.03 9.01
C ALA A 35 -1.36 -6.32 8.57
N MET A 36 -0.74 -7.14 7.71
CA MET A 36 -1.31 -8.40 7.25
C MET A 36 -1.38 -9.44 8.37
N LYS A 37 -0.31 -9.59 9.14
CA LYS A 37 -0.23 -10.52 10.27
C LYS A 37 -1.29 -10.21 11.32
N ASN A 38 -1.44 -8.93 11.66
CA ASN A 38 -2.37 -8.47 12.69
C ASN A 38 -3.79 -8.24 12.14
N GLN A 39 -3.99 -8.38 10.82
CA GLN A 39 -5.27 -8.15 10.13
C GLN A 39 -5.91 -6.82 10.51
N VAL A 40 -5.08 -5.76 10.56
CA VAL A 40 -5.56 -4.42 10.90
C VAL A 40 -6.65 -4.00 9.93
N GLU A 41 -7.71 -3.37 10.43
CA GLU A 41 -8.86 -3.01 9.59
C GLU A 41 -8.47 -2.06 8.45
N LEU A 42 -7.55 -1.14 8.72
CA LEU A 42 -6.85 -0.29 7.74
C LEU A 42 -5.40 -0.08 8.20
N PRO A 43 -4.42 -0.15 7.28
CA PRO A 43 -3.04 0.14 7.59
C PRO A 43 -2.78 1.66 7.56
N SER A 44 -1.53 2.05 7.81
CA SER A 44 -1.13 3.46 7.77
C SER A 44 -1.38 4.09 6.39
N PRO A 45 -1.61 5.42 6.30
CA PRO A 45 -1.70 6.12 5.02
C PRO A 45 -0.46 5.92 4.14
N TYR A 46 0.70 5.72 4.75
CA TYR A 46 1.94 5.41 4.05
C TYR A 46 1.84 4.07 3.29
N VAL A 47 1.42 3.00 3.99
CA VAL A 47 1.19 1.69 3.36
C VAL A 47 0.10 1.78 2.29
N LEU A 48 -1.00 2.49 2.56
CA LEU A 48 -2.06 2.70 1.57
C LEU A 48 -1.54 3.37 0.31
N LYS A 49 -0.76 4.45 0.45
CA LYS A 49 -0.15 5.14 -0.68
C LYS A 49 0.74 4.21 -1.50
N CYS A 50 1.54 3.37 -0.86
CA CYS A 50 2.38 2.40 -1.55
C CYS A 50 1.57 1.29 -2.28
N LEU A 51 0.33 1.03 -1.86
CA LEU A 51 -0.55 0.02 -2.45
C LEU A 51 -1.43 0.54 -3.60
N ASP A 52 -1.46 1.85 -3.86
CA ASP A 52 -2.36 2.47 -4.86
C ASP A 52 -2.23 1.81 -6.25
N HIS A 53 -1.02 1.51 -6.69
CA HIS A 53 -0.79 0.84 -7.98
C HIS A 53 -1.46 -0.54 -8.10
N GLY A 54 -1.78 -1.20 -6.99
CA GLY A 54 -2.53 -2.45 -6.96
C GLY A 54 -4.05 -2.26 -7.06
N ALA A 55 -4.56 -1.07 -6.73
CA ALA A 55 -5.98 -0.75 -6.65
C ALA A 55 -6.56 -0.49 -8.04
N SER A 56 -6.71 -1.57 -8.79
CA SER A 56 -7.06 -1.57 -10.20
C SER A 56 -8.55 -1.83 -10.47
N TRP A 57 -9.33 -2.18 -9.45
CA TRP A 57 -10.72 -2.55 -9.66
C TRP A 57 -11.63 -1.33 -9.56
N PRO A 58 -12.67 -1.22 -10.40
CA PRO A 58 -13.58 -0.07 -10.40
C PRO A 58 -14.22 0.21 -9.03
N GLU A 59 -14.45 -0.83 -8.23
CA GLU A 59 -15.13 -0.75 -6.94
C GLU A 59 -14.20 -0.28 -5.81
N ASP A 60 -12.88 -0.36 -5.97
CA ASP A 60 -11.92 -0.09 -4.90
C ASP A 60 -12.11 1.34 -4.35
N LYS A 61 -12.27 2.33 -5.23
CA LYS A 61 -12.53 3.71 -4.82
C LYS A 61 -13.87 3.89 -4.09
N ALA A 62 -14.93 3.21 -4.56
CA ALA A 62 -16.23 3.29 -3.91
C ALA A 62 -16.18 2.68 -2.50
N ILE A 63 -15.45 1.58 -2.32
CA ILE A 63 -15.22 0.94 -1.03
C ILE A 63 -14.42 1.86 -0.11
N GLY A 64 -13.32 2.47 -0.59
CA GLY A 64 -12.54 3.44 0.17
C GLY A 64 -13.38 4.60 0.72
N ASN A 65 -14.24 5.18 -0.13
CA ASN A 65 -15.15 6.25 0.27
C ASN A 65 -16.13 5.81 1.37
N MET A 66 -16.58 4.56 1.35
CA MET A 66 -17.42 4.00 2.42
C MET A 66 -16.66 3.78 3.74
N LEU A 67 -15.33 3.64 3.69
CA LEU A 67 -14.48 3.43 4.88
C LEU A 67 -14.06 4.74 5.55
N GLN A 68 -13.95 5.84 4.81
CA GLN A 68 -13.64 7.18 5.35
C GLN A 68 -14.44 7.57 6.61
N PRO A 69 -15.79 7.48 6.64
CA PRO A 69 -16.55 7.88 7.82
C PRO A 69 -16.32 6.98 9.05
N LYS A 70 -15.78 5.77 8.86
CA LYS A 70 -15.50 4.83 9.95
C LYS A 70 -14.12 5.02 10.58
N HIS A 71 -13.14 5.43 9.78
CA HIS A 71 -11.73 5.49 10.19
C HIS A 71 -11.17 6.91 10.27
N GLY A 72 -11.93 7.91 9.81
CA GLY A 72 -11.50 9.30 9.79
C GLY A 72 -10.68 9.64 8.54
N LEU A 73 -10.68 10.94 8.22
CA LEU A 73 -10.02 11.48 7.03
C LEU A 73 -8.49 11.48 7.16
N ASP A 74 -7.96 11.35 8.39
CA ASP A 74 -6.52 11.24 8.63
C ASP A 74 -5.95 9.89 8.18
N VAL A 75 -6.80 8.85 8.16
CA VAL A 75 -6.42 7.49 7.75
C VAL A 75 -6.67 7.27 6.26
N VAL A 76 -7.82 7.76 5.75
CA VAL A 76 -8.16 7.71 4.32
C VAL A 76 -8.46 9.14 3.85
N PRO A 77 -7.45 9.88 3.37
CA PRO A 77 -7.66 11.24 2.90
C PRO A 77 -8.60 11.29 1.68
N PRO A 78 -9.49 12.30 1.60
CA PRO A 78 -10.41 12.44 0.49
C PRO A 78 -9.69 12.80 -0.81
N VAL A 79 -10.22 12.32 -1.93
CA VAL A 79 -9.72 12.56 -3.30
C VAL A 79 -8.24 12.18 -3.42
N SER A 80 -7.85 11.06 -2.83
CA SER A 80 -6.46 10.59 -2.81
C SER A 80 -6.33 9.15 -3.29
N GLU A 81 -5.10 8.79 -3.67
CA GLU A 81 -4.65 7.42 -3.94
C GLU A 81 -4.94 6.45 -2.77
N CYS A 82 -5.06 6.97 -1.55
CA CYS A 82 -5.42 6.16 -0.38
C CYS A 82 -6.87 5.66 -0.42
N GLU A 83 -7.79 6.30 -1.15
CA GLU A 83 -9.18 5.83 -1.29
C GLU A 83 -9.22 4.47 -2.01
N SER A 84 -8.60 4.40 -3.18
CA SER A 84 -8.53 3.18 -3.97
C SER A 84 -7.76 2.10 -3.20
N ALA A 85 -6.61 2.45 -2.61
CA ALA A 85 -5.83 1.51 -1.81
C ALA A 85 -6.59 0.98 -0.59
N ALA A 86 -7.40 1.80 0.08
CA ALA A 86 -8.25 1.37 1.18
C ALA A 86 -9.29 0.32 0.74
N GLY A 87 -9.87 0.48 -0.45
CA GLY A 87 -10.76 -0.51 -1.04
C GLY A 87 -10.07 -1.84 -1.36
N LEU A 88 -8.88 -1.77 -1.97
CA LEU A 88 -8.04 -2.94 -2.20
C LEU A 88 -7.73 -3.68 -0.89
N TRP A 89 -7.28 -2.95 0.14
CA TRP A 89 -6.95 -3.53 1.44
C TRP A 89 -8.15 -4.23 2.06
N TRP A 90 -9.32 -3.57 2.05
CA TRP A 90 -10.54 -4.15 2.59
C TRP A 90 -10.88 -5.48 1.92
N ARG A 91 -10.71 -5.58 0.59
CA ARG A 91 -10.94 -6.83 -0.15
C ARG A 91 -9.94 -7.91 0.22
N ILE A 92 -8.66 -7.58 0.37
CA ILE A 92 -7.63 -8.52 0.85
C ILE A 92 -8.07 -9.10 2.20
N LEU A 93 -8.51 -8.24 3.14
CA LEU A 93 -9.00 -8.70 4.44
C LEU A 93 -10.25 -9.57 4.33
N GLN A 94 -11.21 -9.24 3.47
CA GLN A 94 -12.40 -10.08 3.28
C GLN A 94 -12.02 -11.46 2.74
N GLY A 95 -11.08 -11.53 1.78
CA GLY A 95 -10.54 -12.79 1.27
C GLY A 95 -9.91 -13.62 2.38
N LEU A 96 -9.02 -13.02 3.18
CA LEU A 96 -8.37 -13.69 4.32
C LEU A 96 -9.35 -14.19 5.38
N LYS A 97 -10.49 -13.51 5.57
CA LYS A 97 -11.55 -13.94 6.49
C LYS A 97 -12.40 -15.07 5.92
N ALA A 98 -12.70 -15.02 4.62
CA ALA A 98 -13.49 -16.04 3.93
C ALA A 98 -12.78 -17.40 3.81
N GLU A 99 -11.44 -17.40 3.78
CA GLU A 99 -10.61 -18.62 3.74
C GLU A 99 -10.50 -19.35 5.09
N ARG A 100 -11.07 -18.80 6.17
CA ARG A 100 -11.15 -19.49 7.46
C ARG A 100 -12.43 -20.33 7.53
N PRO A 101 -12.35 -21.67 7.68
CA PRO A 101 -13.52 -22.53 7.92
C PRO A 101 -14.19 -22.25 9.27
#